data_AF-Q8P385-F1
#
_entry.id   AF-Q8P385-F1
#
_cell.length_a   1.000
_cell.length_b   1.000
_cell.length_c   1.000
_cell.angle_alpha   90.00
_cell.angle_beta   90.00
_cell.angle_gamma   90.00
#
_symmetry.space_group_name_H-M   'P 1'
#
loop_
_entity.id
_entity.type
_entity.pdbx_description
1 polymer ?
#
loop_
_entity_poly.entity_id
_entity_poly.type
_entity_poly.pdbx_seq_one_letter_code
_entity_poly.pdbx_strand_id
1 'polypeptide(L)'
;MAAQDVKQQTPYRVIQLEWDAEKGERNEAVGNFDELVTHHPKSNSDAHLVDGKVVGGQAGRTLGVVGGEIQEIEVSKAGKDYGLRPDQVLLKKDFMLEDSRLPSGPSSRSLDVPSPVAGVVGTVNTSKGLVDVLDREGGDVILRVRHMSPLHVKAGDQVEYGQALGVQGKQATGAIHVHMEVDSRYYQHYENYVGDLVSGRLSIDAERRDRGIEPRPFVDDGTIRIGGSSEMVQKVQQTLNAEGYRGADNQPLQEDGVYRLSMQAAVINYQQAHGLSQTGDIDPATLQQIAPRTFPPELNREDHNATPTYRNLQGAVPSQDPLHRQAEEDVRRLEQSLGRDYDDNSARLAASSAHLAKANGLTQIDHVVLSNQTAAVGKGENVFVVQGALDNPAHLMAHMKTSDAIAQPVEQSLSQLQTLSETQRQQQAQQQSQQQDQQQLSAPQHRMV
;
A
#
# COMPACT_ATOMS: atom_id res chain seq x y z
N MET A 1 20.50 25.98 25.43
CA MET A 1 20.45 24.62 24.88
C MET A 1 20.57 23.66 26.04
N ALA A 2 19.45 23.21 26.59
CA ALA A 2 19.45 22.17 27.61
C ALA A 2 19.56 20.84 26.88
N ALA A 3 20.62 20.08 27.16
CA ALA A 3 20.71 18.69 26.75
C ALA A 3 19.52 17.96 27.37
N GLN A 4 18.60 17.49 26.52
CA GLN A 4 17.60 16.52 26.95
C GLN A 4 18.36 15.25 27.32
N ASP A 5 18.28 14.87 28.61
CA ASP A 5 18.68 13.55 29.08
C ASP A 5 17.94 12.53 28.22
N VAL A 6 18.64 11.89 27.28
CA VAL A 6 18.10 10.75 26.54
C VAL A 6 18.07 9.60 27.53
N LYS A 7 16.96 9.50 28.28
CA LYS A 7 16.68 8.36 29.16
C LYS A 7 16.87 7.10 28.31
N GLN A 8 17.83 6.26 28.68
CA GLN A 8 18.14 5.04 27.92
C GLN A 8 16.90 4.14 27.95
N GLN A 9 16.18 4.10 26.84
CA GLN A 9 14.94 3.35 26.70
C GLN A 9 15.25 1.87 26.83
N THR A 10 14.62 1.19 27.79
CA THR A 10 14.81 -0.24 28.02
C THR A 10 13.96 -1.02 27.02
N PRO A 11 14.55 -1.79 26.08
CA PRO A 11 13.80 -2.53 25.09
C PRO A 11 13.11 -3.75 25.72
N TYR A 12 12.08 -4.24 25.03
CA TYR A 12 11.56 -5.57 25.29
C TYR A 12 12.53 -6.61 24.74
N ARG A 13 12.61 -7.76 25.40
CA ARG A 13 13.09 -8.97 24.75
C ARG A 13 11.87 -9.70 24.21
N VAL A 14 11.71 -9.72 22.90
CA VAL A 14 10.64 -10.48 22.25
C VAL A 14 11.15 -11.89 22.00
N ILE A 15 10.38 -12.88 22.45
CA ILE A 15 10.66 -14.29 22.21
C ILE A 15 9.37 -14.97 21.73
N GLN A 16 9.47 -16.13 21.11
CA GLN A 16 8.31 -16.92 20.70
C GLN A 16 8.55 -18.40 20.99
N LEU A 17 7.47 -19.19 20.99
CA LEU A 17 7.58 -20.64 20.93
C LEU A 17 7.77 -21.03 19.46
N GLU A 18 8.86 -21.73 19.15
CA GLU A 18 9.12 -22.34 17.85
C GLU A 18 9.07 -23.87 17.97
N TRP A 19 8.84 -24.56 16.86
CA TRP A 19 8.98 -26.00 16.76
C TRP A 19 9.84 -26.39 15.55
N ASP A 20 10.73 -27.34 15.75
CA ASP A 20 11.49 -28.01 14.69
C ASP A 20 11.52 -29.53 14.96
N ALA A 21 11.64 -30.33 13.90
CA ALA A 21 11.60 -31.78 13.99
C ALA A 21 12.79 -32.37 14.79
N GLU A 22 13.97 -31.74 14.71
CA GLU A 22 15.16 -32.20 15.43
C GLU A 22 15.21 -31.68 16.86
N LYS A 23 14.86 -30.41 17.06
CA LYS A 23 15.02 -29.70 18.34
C LYS A 23 13.78 -29.72 19.22
N GLY A 24 12.61 -30.07 18.68
CA GLY A 24 11.34 -29.99 19.37
C GLY A 24 10.89 -28.55 19.65
N GLU A 25 9.97 -28.41 20.63
CA GLU A 25 9.44 -27.11 21.04
C GLU A 25 10.45 -26.36 21.91
N ARG A 26 10.74 -25.10 21.58
CA ARG A 26 11.66 -24.25 22.35
C ARG A 26 11.31 -22.78 22.19
N ASN A 27 11.71 -21.98 23.17
CA ASN A 27 11.59 -20.53 23.06
C ASN A 27 12.81 -19.97 22.33
N GLU A 28 12.58 -19.13 21.33
CA GLU A 28 13.63 -18.45 20.56
C GLU A 28 13.44 -16.94 20.60
N ALA A 29 14.55 -16.20 20.52
CA ALA A 29 14.51 -14.75 20.42
C ALA A 29 14.00 -14.32 19.04
N VAL A 30 13.31 -13.19 19.01
CA VAL A 30 12.74 -12.58 17.81
C VAL A 30 13.36 -11.20 17.64
N GLY A 31 14.11 -11.01 16.55
CA GLY A 31 14.77 -9.76 16.20
C GLY A 31 13.93 -8.83 15.32
N ASN A 32 12.95 -9.36 14.60
CA ASN A 32 12.07 -8.63 13.71
C ASN A 32 10.76 -9.40 13.46
N PHE A 33 9.85 -8.83 12.69
CA PHE A 33 8.55 -9.43 12.41
C PHE A 33 8.63 -10.74 11.62
N ASP A 34 9.53 -10.83 10.64
CA ASP A 34 9.67 -12.00 9.75
C ASP A 34 10.18 -13.24 10.50
N GLU A 35 10.86 -13.05 11.63
CA GLU A 35 11.25 -14.16 12.50
C GLU A 35 10.06 -14.73 13.29
N LEU A 36 8.90 -14.05 13.34
CA LEU A 36 7.73 -14.58 14.04
C LEU A 36 7.10 -15.74 13.27
N VAL A 37 7.02 -16.93 13.86
CA VAL A 37 6.37 -18.08 13.25
C VAL A 37 4.84 -17.99 13.34
N THR A 38 4.18 -18.80 12.51
CA THR A 38 2.73 -18.98 12.56
C THR A 38 2.27 -19.46 13.94
N HIS A 39 1.08 -19.02 14.36
CA HIS A 39 0.45 -19.47 15.60
C HIS A 39 0.31 -21.01 15.63
N HIS A 40 0.73 -21.62 16.75
CA HIS A 40 0.99 -23.06 16.92
C HIS A 40 1.89 -23.70 15.83
N PRO A 41 3.20 -23.44 15.86
CA PRO A 41 4.14 -23.89 14.82
C PRO A 41 4.19 -25.41 14.67
N LYS A 42 4.12 -26.16 15.77
CA LYS A 42 4.10 -27.64 15.72
C LYS A 42 2.86 -28.17 15.00
N SER A 43 1.69 -27.67 15.37
CA SER A 43 0.40 -28.12 14.83
C SER A 43 0.24 -27.82 13.34
N ASN A 44 0.97 -26.82 12.84
CA ASN A 44 0.91 -26.38 11.46
C ASN A 44 2.21 -26.69 10.69
N SER A 45 3.08 -27.54 11.24
CA SER A 45 4.38 -27.87 10.65
C SER A 45 4.30 -28.60 9.31
N ASP A 46 3.24 -29.38 9.11
CA ASP A 46 2.96 -30.07 7.84
C ASP A 46 2.21 -29.17 6.83
N ALA A 47 1.95 -27.90 7.17
CA ALA A 47 1.19 -27.01 6.31
C ALA A 47 1.98 -26.64 5.04
N HIS A 48 1.38 -26.84 3.87
CA HIS A 48 1.98 -26.53 2.58
C HIS A 48 0.91 -26.19 1.53
N LEU A 49 1.36 -25.64 0.39
CA LEU A 49 0.49 -25.30 -0.73
C LEU A 49 0.27 -26.50 -1.66
N VAL A 50 -0.99 -26.77 -2.01
CA VAL A 50 -1.41 -27.68 -3.08
C VAL A 50 -2.50 -27.00 -3.89
N ASP A 51 -2.26 -26.79 -5.19
CA ASP A 51 -3.18 -26.11 -6.11
C ASP A 51 -3.71 -24.76 -5.57
N GLY A 52 -2.80 -23.97 -4.99
CA GLY A 52 -3.08 -22.66 -4.41
C GLY A 52 -3.80 -22.69 -3.07
N LYS A 53 -4.08 -23.87 -2.51
CA LYS A 53 -4.74 -24.02 -1.21
C LYS A 53 -3.72 -24.43 -0.16
N VAL A 54 -3.86 -23.88 1.04
CA VAL A 54 -3.12 -24.37 2.20
C VAL A 54 -3.76 -25.67 2.68
N VAL A 55 -2.97 -26.74 2.73
CA VAL A 55 -3.35 -28.07 3.24
C VAL A 55 -2.35 -28.51 4.32
N GLY A 56 -2.60 -29.62 5.01
CA GLY A 56 -1.67 -30.18 6.01
C GLY A 56 -1.70 -29.50 7.39
N GLY A 57 -2.41 -28.36 7.53
CA GLY A 57 -2.65 -27.74 8.83
C GLY A 57 -3.59 -28.53 9.74
N GLN A 58 -3.55 -28.23 11.05
CA GLN A 58 -4.42 -28.88 12.02
C GLN A 58 -5.92 -28.61 11.73
N ALA A 59 -6.73 -29.66 11.77
CA ALA A 59 -8.17 -29.58 11.54
C ALA A 59 -8.86 -28.56 12.47
N GLY A 60 -9.73 -27.73 11.89
CA GLY A 60 -10.49 -26.69 12.61
C GLY A 60 -9.81 -25.32 12.68
N ARG A 61 -8.51 -25.25 12.37
CA ARG A 61 -7.80 -23.98 12.18
C ARG A 61 -8.06 -23.42 10.79
N THR A 62 -7.94 -22.10 10.65
CA THR A 62 -8.00 -21.43 9.35
C THR A 62 -6.63 -20.91 9.04
N LEU A 63 -6.07 -21.40 7.94
CA LEU A 63 -4.78 -20.96 7.43
C LEU A 63 -4.99 -20.21 6.12
N GLY A 64 -4.11 -19.25 5.86
CA GLY A 64 -3.98 -18.53 4.60
C GLY A 64 -2.53 -18.12 4.40
N VAL A 65 -2.20 -17.54 3.25
CA VAL A 65 -0.88 -16.98 2.99
C VAL A 65 -0.92 -15.47 3.25
N VAL A 66 -0.01 -14.91 4.04
CA VAL A 66 0.07 -13.46 4.28
C VAL A 66 1.54 -13.09 4.39
N GLY A 67 2.00 -12.08 3.64
CA GLY A 67 3.41 -11.72 3.61
C GLY A 67 4.30 -12.83 3.01
N GLY A 68 3.72 -13.67 2.14
CA GLY A 68 4.43 -14.79 1.53
C GLY A 68 4.55 -16.06 2.38
N GLU A 69 4.02 -16.06 3.60
CA GLU A 69 4.12 -17.19 4.51
C GLU A 69 2.75 -17.80 4.84
N ILE A 70 2.72 -19.10 5.15
CA ILE A 70 1.50 -19.75 5.65
C ILE A 70 1.27 -19.33 7.10
N GLN A 71 0.19 -18.58 7.32
CA GLN A 71 -0.18 -18.03 8.61
C GLN A 71 -1.52 -18.58 9.08
N GLU A 72 -1.69 -18.73 10.40
CA GLU A 72 -3.03 -18.86 10.97
C GLU A 72 -3.72 -17.50 11.00
N ILE A 73 -4.99 -17.49 10.60
CA ILE A 73 -5.80 -16.28 10.51
C ILE A 73 -7.14 -16.46 11.24
N GLU A 74 -7.79 -15.36 11.61
CA GLU A 74 -9.20 -15.32 12.02
C GLU A 74 -10.03 -14.70 10.90
N VAL A 75 -11.16 -15.33 10.59
CA VAL A 75 -12.13 -14.86 9.61
C VAL A 75 -13.53 -15.12 10.14
N SER A 76 -14.50 -14.32 9.71
CA SER A 76 -15.91 -14.57 10.00
C SER A 76 -16.36 -15.92 9.40
N LYS A 77 -17.07 -16.74 10.18
CA LYS A 77 -17.58 -18.06 9.76
C LYS A 77 -19.09 -18.15 9.98
N ALA A 78 -19.74 -19.03 9.22
CA ALA A 78 -21.17 -19.31 9.40
C ALA A 78 -21.45 -19.73 10.85
N GLY A 79 -22.32 -18.97 11.54
CA GLY A 79 -22.68 -19.18 12.93
C GLY A 79 -21.64 -18.74 13.98
N LYS A 80 -20.48 -18.20 13.56
CA LYS A 80 -19.42 -17.65 14.43
C LYS A 80 -18.69 -16.53 13.69
N ASP A 81 -19.16 -15.29 13.85
CA ASP A 81 -18.53 -14.11 13.21
C ASP A 81 -17.29 -13.60 13.95
N TYR A 82 -17.11 -13.96 15.23
CA TYR A 82 -16.05 -13.46 16.10
C TYR A 82 -16.02 -11.93 16.21
N GLY A 83 -17.15 -11.25 16.00
CA GLY A 83 -17.23 -9.80 15.92
C GLY A 83 -16.57 -9.20 14.68
N LEU A 84 -16.25 -10.02 13.67
CA LEU A 84 -15.62 -9.60 12.43
C LEU A 84 -16.65 -9.46 11.32
N ARG A 85 -16.46 -8.46 10.46
CA ARG A 85 -17.21 -8.37 9.20
C ARG A 85 -16.82 -9.54 8.28
N PRO A 86 -17.68 -9.91 7.31
CA PRO A 86 -17.45 -11.07 6.44
C PRO A 86 -16.17 -11.01 5.58
N ASP A 87 -15.62 -9.81 5.40
CA ASP A 87 -14.42 -9.53 4.63
C ASP A 87 -13.15 -9.41 5.48
N GLN A 88 -13.26 -9.23 6.79
CA GLN A 88 -12.10 -9.04 7.64
C GLN A 88 -11.28 -10.32 7.80
N VAL A 89 -9.97 -10.13 7.81
CA VAL A 89 -8.98 -11.17 8.07
C VAL A 89 -8.00 -10.65 9.12
N LEU A 90 -7.92 -11.33 10.27
CA LEU A 90 -6.92 -11.02 11.28
C LEU A 90 -5.77 -12.03 11.20
N LEU A 91 -4.53 -11.53 11.08
CA LEU A 91 -3.30 -12.31 11.17
C LEU A 91 -2.98 -12.62 12.64
N LYS A 92 -2.86 -13.90 12.99
CA LYS A 92 -2.57 -14.34 14.37
C LYS A 92 -1.09 -14.63 14.57
N LYS A 93 -0.52 -14.09 15.64
CA LYS A 93 0.80 -14.50 16.14
C LYS A 93 0.77 -14.70 17.66
N ASP A 94 1.62 -15.61 18.12
CA ASP A 94 1.97 -15.76 19.52
C ASP A 94 3.40 -15.31 19.74
N PHE A 95 3.61 -14.51 20.79
CA PHE A 95 4.94 -14.18 21.27
C PHE A 95 4.90 -13.91 22.77
N MET A 96 6.06 -13.73 23.37
CA MET A 96 6.22 -13.36 24.77
C MET A 96 7.11 -12.14 24.87
N LEU A 97 6.67 -11.20 25.68
CA LEU A 97 7.42 -10.04 26.10
C LEU A 97 8.18 -10.37 27.39
N GLU A 98 9.49 -10.20 27.38
CA GLU A 98 10.35 -10.34 28.55
C GLU A 98 11.07 -9.03 28.89
N ASP A 99 11.23 -8.77 30.20
CA ASP A 99 12.03 -7.66 30.68
C ASP A 99 13.49 -7.93 30.37
N SER A 100 14.06 -7.15 29.44
CA SER A 100 15.42 -7.34 28.96
C SER A 100 16.47 -7.19 30.06
N ARG A 101 16.15 -6.52 31.17
CA ARG A 101 17.01 -6.34 32.35
C ARG A 101 17.06 -7.57 33.24
N LEU A 102 16.12 -8.50 33.09
CA LEU A 102 16.00 -9.71 33.90
C LEU A 102 16.49 -10.95 33.10
N PRO A 103 16.87 -12.03 33.81
CA PRO A 103 17.05 -13.33 33.16
C PRO A 103 15.78 -13.77 32.43
N SER A 104 15.95 -14.50 31.32
CA SER A 104 14.82 -15.05 30.57
C SER A 104 14.04 -16.06 31.41
N GLY A 105 12.73 -16.10 31.22
CA GLY A 105 11.83 -17.02 31.91
C GLY A 105 10.59 -16.34 32.50
N PRO A 106 9.71 -17.10 33.18
CA PRO A 106 8.42 -16.61 33.65
C PRO A 106 8.48 -15.35 34.54
N SER A 107 9.56 -15.16 35.29
CA SER A 107 9.74 -14.00 36.17
C SER A 107 9.93 -12.67 35.43
N SER A 108 10.35 -12.68 34.17
CA SER A 108 10.53 -11.48 33.35
C SER A 108 9.31 -11.14 32.48
N ARG A 109 8.23 -11.95 32.53
CA ARG A 109 7.09 -11.88 31.61
C ARG A 109 5.87 -11.11 32.12
N SER A 110 5.96 -10.49 33.29
CA SER A 110 4.87 -9.67 33.84
C SER A 110 4.94 -8.23 33.31
N LEU A 111 4.81 -8.08 31.99
CA LEU A 111 4.96 -6.81 31.30
C LEU A 111 3.65 -6.29 30.71
N ASP A 112 3.52 -4.98 30.64
CA ASP A 112 2.45 -4.31 29.91
C ASP A 112 2.53 -4.68 28.41
N VAL A 113 1.39 -4.91 27.77
CA VAL A 113 1.27 -5.20 26.33
C VAL A 113 0.88 -3.90 25.62
N PRO A 114 1.81 -3.22 24.94
CA PRO A 114 1.50 -2.02 24.17
C PRO A 114 0.65 -2.35 22.93
N SER A 115 -0.23 -1.43 22.55
CA SER A 115 -1.04 -1.54 21.34
C SER A 115 -0.23 -1.28 20.07
N PRO A 116 -0.26 -2.13 19.03
CA PRO A 116 0.34 -1.88 17.72
C PRO A 116 -0.43 -0.87 16.85
N VAL A 117 -1.62 -0.44 17.27
CA VAL A 117 -2.49 0.47 16.52
C VAL A 117 -3.12 1.49 17.43
N ALA A 118 -3.45 2.66 16.88
CA ALA A 118 -4.35 3.61 17.52
C ALA A 118 -5.79 3.34 17.09
N GLY A 119 -6.76 3.61 17.97
CA GLY A 119 -8.17 3.36 17.69
C GLY A 119 -9.07 3.48 18.92
N VAL A 120 -10.26 2.90 18.83
CA VAL A 120 -11.27 2.91 19.90
C VAL A 120 -11.40 1.53 20.49
N VAL A 121 -11.28 1.40 21.81
CA VAL A 121 -11.47 0.12 22.49
C VAL A 121 -12.91 -0.35 22.29
N GLY A 122 -13.07 -1.52 21.68
CA GLY A 122 -14.35 -2.18 21.47
C GLY A 122 -14.66 -3.14 22.61
N THR A 123 -14.61 -4.44 22.32
CA THR A 123 -14.87 -5.49 23.30
C THR A 123 -13.79 -5.53 24.37
N VAL A 124 -14.20 -5.54 25.65
CA VAL A 124 -13.32 -5.86 26.77
C VAL A 124 -13.91 -7.06 27.53
N ASN A 125 -13.13 -8.12 27.69
CA ASN A 125 -13.56 -9.33 28.40
C ASN A 125 -12.46 -9.82 29.35
N THR A 126 -12.59 -9.46 30.62
CA THR A 126 -11.65 -9.81 31.69
C THR A 126 -11.52 -11.32 31.91
N SER A 127 -12.61 -12.09 31.76
CA SER A 127 -12.57 -13.56 31.93
C SER A 127 -11.70 -14.26 30.88
N LYS A 128 -11.56 -13.66 29.69
CA LYS A 128 -10.72 -14.15 28.59
C LYS A 128 -9.39 -13.39 28.48
N GLY A 129 -9.20 -12.34 29.28
CA GLY A 129 -8.08 -11.41 29.14
C GLY A 129 -8.05 -10.74 27.77
N LEU A 130 -9.23 -10.45 27.20
CA LEU A 130 -9.39 -10.01 25.81
C LEU A 130 -9.69 -8.52 25.73
N VAL A 131 -9.04 -7.86 24.78
CA VAL A 131 -9.35 -6.50 24.32
C VAL A 131 -9.38 -6.50 22.80
N ASP A 132 -10.46 -5.98 22.23
CA ASP A 132 -10.55 -5.59 20.82
C ASP A 132 -10.35 -4.07 20.69
N VAL A 133 -9.62 -3.64 19.67
CA VAL A 133 -9.53 -2.22 19.26
C VAL A 133 -10.12 -2.10 17.85
N LEU A 134 -10.94 -1.09 17.67
CA LEU A 134 -11.63 -0.74 16.43
C LEU A 134 -10.93 0.43 15.73
N ASP A 135 -11.02 0.52 14.41
CA ASP A 135 -10.53 1.69 13.64
C ASP A 135 -11.24 2.99 14.07
N ARG A 136 -12.52 2.89 14.39
CA ARG A 136 -13.37 3.95 14.93
C ARG A 136 -14.53 3.35 15.71
N GLU A 137 -15.28 4.19 16.42
CA GLU A 137 -16.48 3.75 17.12
C GLU A 137 -17.48 3.08 16.16
N GLY A 138 -17.86 1.83 16.47
CA GLY A 138 -18.74 1.00 15.64
C GLY A 138 -18.11 0.51 14.32
N GLY A 139 -16.80 0.66 14.16
CA GLY A 139 -16.06 0.27 12.97
C GLY A 139 -15.58 -1.19 12.96
N ASP A 140 -14.48 -1.42 12.26
CA ASP A 140 -13.84 -2.72 12.05
C ASP A 140 -12.94 -3.07 13.23
N VAL A 141 -12.91 -4.34 13.65
CA VAL A 141 -11.90 -4.82 14.61
C VAL A 141 -10.53 -4.86 13.93
N ILE A 142 -9.62 -3.95 14.30
CA ILE A 142 -8.28 -3.87 13.71
C ILE A 142 -7.20 -4.54 14.54
N LEU A 143 -7.49 -4.79 15.82
CA LEU A 143 -6.64 -5.51 16.75
C LEU A 143 -7.49 -6.31 17.73
N ARG A 144 -7.05 -7.52 18.03
CA ARG A 144 -7.52 -8.33 19.16
C ARG A 144 -6.33 -8.89 19.92
N VAL A 145 -6.30 -8.67 21.22
CA VAL A 145 -5.27 -9.22 22.11
C VAL A 145 -5.92 -10.06 23.19
N ARG A 146 -5.32 -11.20 23.54
CA ARG A 146 -5.86 -12.13 24.54
C ARG A 146 -4.83 -12.45 25.63
N HIS A 147 -5.31 -13.16 26.66
CA HIS A 147 -4.51 -13.70 27.77
C HIS A 147 -3.95 -12.67 28.75
N MET A 148 -4.32 -11.40 28.62
CA MET A 148 -3.87 -10.33 29.50
C MET A 148 -4.63 -10.30 30.84
N SER A 149 -3.94 -9.94 31.93
CA SER A 149 -4.55 -9.64 33.23
C SER A 149 -3.55 -8.93 34.16
N PRO A 150 -3.92 -7.79 34.80
CA PRO A 150 -5.18 -7.04 34.62
C PRO A 150 -5.25 -6.35 33.25
N LEU A 151 -6.47 -5.95 32.86
CA LEU A 151 -6.70 -5.08 31.71
C LEU A 151 -6.69 -3.61 32.18
N HIS A 152 -6.07 -2.73 31.38
CA HIS A 152 -5.92 -1.30 31.73
C HIS A 152 -6.95 -0.39 31.06
N VAL A 153 -7.65 -0.90 30.05
CA VAL A 153 -8.61 -0.15 29.23
C VAL A 153 -10.04 -0.64 29.40
N LYS A 154 -11.01 0.22 29.10
CA LYS A 154 -12.44 -0.10 29.03
C LYS A 154 -13.01 0.24 27.65
N ALA A 155 -14.14 -0.41 27.31
CA ALA A 155 -14.87 -0.12 26.07
C ALA A 155 -15.17 1.38 25.93
N GLY A 156 -14.91 1.92 24.74
CA GLY A 156 -15.06 3.33 24.40
C GLY A 156 -13.81 4.19 24.66
N ASP A 157 -12.79 3.67 25.35
CA ASP A 157 -11.53 4.41 25.51
C ASP A 157 -10.84 4.62 24.15
N GLN A 158 -10.20 5.78 23.98
CA GLN A 158 -9.24 5.99 22.90
C GLN A 158 -7.91 5.33 23.30
N VAL A 159 -7.29 4.64 22.35
CA VAL A 159 -5.97 4.03 22.51
C VAL A 159 -5.01 4.64 21.51
N GLU A 160 -3.83 5.01 22.01
CA GLU A 160 -2.70 5.47 21.20
C GLU A 160 -1.76 4.30 20.84
N TYR A 161 -1.01 4.44 19.75
CA TYR A 161 0.06 3.49 19.41
C TYR A 161 1.07 3.40 20.55
N GLY A 162 1.32 2.20 21.06
CA GLY A 162 2.23 1.97 22.18
C GLY A 162 1.61 2.10 23.57
N GLN A 163 0.35 2.53 23.70
CA GLN A 163 -0.34 2.56 24.98
C GLN A 163 -0.64 1.13 25.46
N ALA A 164 -0.48 0.85 26.75
CA ALA A 164 -0.74 -0.47 27.30
C ALA A 164 -2.23 -0.82 27.32
N LEU A 165 -2.57 -2.03 26.84
CA LEU A 165 -3.94 -2.56 26.89
C LEU A 165 -4.20 -3.38 28.17
N GLY A 166 -3.15 -3.97 28.72
CA GLY A 166 -3.18 -4.83 29.89
C GLY A 166 -1.80 -5.41 30.16
N VAL A 167 -1.69 -6.25 31.19
CA VAL A 167 -0.45 -6.97 31.51
C VAL A 167 -0.48 -8.35 30.86
N GLN A 168 0.58 -8.74 30.15
CA GLN A 168 0.78 -10.08 29.63
C GLN A 168 0.58 -11.12 30.73
N GLY A 169 -0.19 -12.17 30.43
CA GLY A 169 -0.51 -13.18 31.41
C GLY A 169 -0.87 -14.51 30.77
N LYS A 170 -1.58 -15.33 31.55
CA LYS A 170 -2.09 -16.64 31.14
C LYS A 170 -3.61 -16.72 31.30
N GLN A 171 -4.31 -15.59 31.22
CA GLN A 171 -5.75 -15.56 31.44
C GLN A 171 -6.46 -16.42 30.38
N ALA A 172 -7.25 -17.41 30.80
CA ALA A 172 -7.89 -18.37 29.89
C ALA A 172 -6.92 -19.15 28.96
N THR A 173 -5.70 -19.42 29.42
CA THR A 173 -4.72 -20.30 28.74
C THR A 173 -3.78 -20.99 29.73
N GLY A 174 -2.95 -21.91 29.25
CA GLY A 174 -2.01 -22.69 30.08
C GLY A 174 -0.65 -22.02 30.33
N ALA A 175 -0.24 -21.11 29.45
CA ALA A 175 1.11 -20.51 29.45
C ALA A 175 1.06 -18.98 29.31
N ILE A 176 2.08 -18.30 29.84
CA ILE A 176 2.20 -16.84 29.72
C ILE A 176 2.69 -16.50 28.32
N HIS A 177 1.86 -15.80 27.55
CA HIS A 177 2.18 -15.27 26.22
C HIS A 177 1.17 -14.17 25.84
N VAL A 178 1.51 -13.40 24.82
CA VAL A 178 0.60 -12.55 24.07
C VAL A 178 0.10 -13.35 22.88
N HIS A 179 -1.21 -13.55 22.82
CA HIS A 179 -1.90 -13.92 21.58
C HIS A 179 -2.44 -12.63 20.97
N MET A 180 -1.98 -12.29 19.77
CA MET A 180 -2.33 -11.05 19.09
C MET A 180 -2.80 -11.33 17.67
N GLU A 181 -3.95 -10.76 17.34
CA GLU A 181 -4.57 -10.82 16.02
C GLU A 181 -4.67 -9.40 15.46
N VAL A 182 -4.04 -9.12 14.33
CA VAL A 182 -4.05 -7.79 13.69
C VAL A 182 -4.68 -7.88 12.32
N ASP A 183 -5.57 -6.95 11.98
CA ASP A 183 -6.18 -6.91 10.66
C ASP A 183 -5.09 -6.81 9.59
N SER A 184 -5.16 -7.67 8.58
CA SER A 184 -4.15 -7.78 7.52
C SER A 184 -3.92 -6.47 6.76
N ARG A 185 -4.89 -5.55 6.75
CA ARG A 185 -4.73 -4.20 6.20
C ARG A 185 -3.77 -3.33 7.03
N TYR A 186 -3.52 -3.72 8.28
CA TYR A 186 -2.60 -3.10 9.22
C TYR A 186 -1.29 -3.89 9.35
N TYR A 187 -0.95 -4.74 8.38
CA TYR A 187 0.28 -5.56 8.38
C TYR A 187 1.54 -4.76 8.74
N GLN A 188 1.77 -3.62 8.08
CA GLN A 188 2.93 -2.77 8.35
C GLN A 188 2.93 -2.15 9.76
N HIS A 189 1.76 -1.90 10.35
CA HIS A 189 1.69 -1.46 11.74
C HIS A 189 2.17 -2.55 12.68
N TYR A 190 1.85 -3.81 12.38
CA TYR A 190 2.32 -4.94 13.16
C TYR A 190 3.83 -5.17 13.00
N GLU A 191 4.34 -5.03 11.78
CA GLU A 191 5.78 -5.09 11.50
C GLU A 191 6.55 -4.01 12.28
N ASN A 192 6.09 -2.75 12.18
CA ASN A 192 6.64 -1.62 12.89
C ASN A 192 6.59 -1.81 14.42
N TYR A 193 5.50 -2.39 14.92
CA TYR A 193 5.34 -2.67 16.34
C TYR A 193 6.40 -3.63 16.86
N VAL A 194 6.64 -4.76 16.18
CA VAL A 194 7.67 -5.72 16.59
C VAL A 194 9.05 -5.07 16.51
N GLY A 195 9.33 -4.32 15.44
CA GLY A 195 10.57 -3.57 15.31
C GLY A 195 10.77 -2.52 16.42
N ASP A 196 9.70 -1.87 16.86
CA ASP A 196 9.75 -0.88 17.93
C ASP A 196 9.92 -1.51 19.31
N LEU A 197 9.34 -2.68 19.57
CA LEU A 197 9.58 -3.45 20.79
C LEU A 197 11.05 -3.87 20.92
N VAL A 198 11.62 -4.41 19.84
CA VAL A 198 13.01 -4.91 19.81
C VAL A 198 14.01 -3.76 19.86
N SER A 199 13.78 -2.68 19.11
CA SER A 199 14.68 -1.52 19.10
C SER A 199 14.61 -0.68 20.37
N GLY A 200 13.57 -0.86 21.18
CA GLY A 200 13.31 -0.10 22.41
C GLY A 200 12.63 1.24 22.20
N ARG A 201 12.24 1.59 20.97
CA ARG A 201 11.39 2.75 20.70
C ARG A 201 10.06 2.64 21.46
N LEU A 202 9.50 1.44 21.50
CA LEU A 202 8.52 1.03 22.51
C LEU A 202 9.29 0.41 23.68
N SER A 203 9.36 1.14 24.79
CA SER A 203 10.11 0.77 26.00
C SER A 203 9.21 0.20 27.10
N ILE A 204 9.83 -0.45 28.10
CA ILE A 204 9.16 -1.00 29.30
C ILE A 204 8.80 0.11 30.32
N ASP A 205 8.68 1.37 29.89
CA ASP A 205 8.46 2.49 30.80
C ASP A 205 7.01 2.54 31.31
N ALA A 206 6.83 2.80 32.61
CA ALA A 206 5.50 2.92 33.22
C ALA A 206 4.63 4.01 32.58
N GLU A 207 5.24 5.03 31.97
CA GLU A 207 4.53 6.06 31.22
C GLU A 207 3.74 5.49 30.03
N ARG A 208 4.14 4.33 29.47
CA ARG A 208 3.41 3.65 28.40
C ARG A 208 2.06 3.10 28.84
N ARG A 209 1.82 3.02 30.16
CA ARG A 209 0.55 2.53 30.68
C ARG A 209 -0.62 3.43 30.27
N ASP A 210 -0.41 4.74 30.32
CA ASP A 210 -1.48 5.73 30.14
C ASP A 210 -1.34 6.53 28.83
N ARG A 211 -0.20 6.44 28.12
CA ARG A 211 0.05 7.17 26.87
C ARG A 211 0.93 6.41 25.86
N GLY A 212 0.70 6.66 24.58
CA GLY A 212 1.47 6.09 23.48
C GLY A 212 2.68 6.91 23.05
N ILE A 213 3.17 6.60 21.87
CA ILE A 213 4.06 7.44 21.05
C ILE A 213 3.42 7.66 19.70
N GLU A 214 3.92 8.66 18.99
CA GLU A 214 3.63 8.79 17.56
C GLU A 214 3.97 7.47 16.85
N PRO A 215 3.06 6.89 16.06
CA PRO A 215 3.39 5.74 15.23
C PRO A 215 4.45 6.14 14.20
N ARG A 216 5.17 5.15 13.66
CA ARG A 216 5.99 5.39 12.48
C ARG A 216 5.09 5.82 11.31
N PRO A 217 5.57 6.66 10.39
CA PRO A 217 4.82 6.97 9.19
C PRO A 217 4.41 5.68 8.48
N PHE A 218 3.12 5.54 8.18
CA PHE A 218 2.62 4.48 7.32
C PHE A 218 3.09 4.74 5.89
N VAL A 219 3.76 3.76 5.30
CA VAL A 219 4.23 3.80 3.91
C VAL A 219 3.48 2.71 3.18
N ASP A 220 2.48 3.10 2.39
CA ASP A 220 1.75 2.16 1.53
C ASP A 220 2.73 1.43 0.63
N ASP A 221 2.84 0.12 0.82
CA ASP A 221 3.72 -0.77 0.05
C ASP A 221 3.09 -1.17 -1.30
N GLY A 222 1.91 -0.65 -1.61
CA GLY A 222 1.17 -0.95 -2.83
C GLY A 222 0.67 -2.39 -2.91
N THR A 223 0.72 -3.14 -1.80
CA THR A 223 0.39 -4.57 -1.76
C THR A 223 -1.01 -4.78 -1.20
N ILE A 224 -1.87 -5.41 -2.00
CA ILE A 224 -3.22 -5.76 -1.56
C ILE A 224 -3.21 -7.18 -0.98
N ARG A 225 -3.45 -7.27 0.32
CA ARG A 225 -3.51 -8.54 1.06
C ARG A 225 -4.94 -9.02 1.22
N ILE A 226 -5.10 -10.29 1.57
CA ILE A 226 -6.42 -10.85 1.93
C ILE A 226 -7.11 -9.97 2.97
N GLY A 227 -8.41 -9.73 2.84
CA GLY A 227 -9.19 -8.78 3.64
C GLY A 227 -9.20 -7.34 3.11
N GLY A 228 -8.33 -7.01 2.14
CA GLY A 228 -8.37 -5.74 1.43
C GLY A 228 -9.56 -5.62 0.49
N SER A 229 -10.05 -4.40 0.27
CA SER A 229 -11.09 -4.11 -0.70
C SER A 229 -10.78 -2.85 -1.51
N SER A 230 -11.00 -2.91 -2.83
CA SER A 230 -10.83 -1.78 -3.75
C SER A 230 -11.40 -2.09 -5.13
N GLU A 231 -11.57 -1.07 -5.96
CA GLU A 231 -11.91 -1.26 -7.38
C GLU A 231 -10.82 -2.04 -8.14
N MET A 232 -9.56 -1.95 -7.71
CA MET A 232 -8.48 -2.74 -8.29
C MET A 232 -8.70 -4.24 -8.02
N VAL A 233 -9.11 -4.61 -6.81
CA VAL A 233 -9.47 -6.00 -6.49
C VAL A 233 -10.58 -6.50 -7.41
N GLN A 234 -11.57 -5.65 -7.71
CA GLN A 234 -12.65 -6.03 -8.63
C GLN A 234 -12.14 -6.35 -10.04
N LYS A 235 -11.21 -5.53 -10.56
CA LYS A 235 -10.56 -5.77 -11.86
C LYS A 235 -9.70 -7.03 -11.86
N VAL A 236 -9.02 -7.31 -10.76
CA VAL A 236 -8.27 -8.56 -10.58
C VAL A 236 -9.19 -9.76 -10.55
N GLN A 237 -10.32 -9.69 -9.82
CA GLN A 237 -11.34 -10.76 -9.79
C GLN A 237 -11.90 -11.05 -11.20
N GLN A 238 -12.21 -10.01 -11.97
CA GLN A 238 -12.65 -10.13 -13.37
C GLN A 238 -11.61 -10.84 -14.24
N THR A 239 -10.34 -10.45 -14.12
CA THR A 239 -9.25 -11.04 -14.91
C THR A 239 -9.03 -12.51 -14.55
N LEU A 240 -8.97 -12.82 -13.25
CA LEU A 240 -8.88 -14.20 -12.77
C LEU A 240 -10.04 -15.07 -13.28
N ASN A 241 -11.27 -14.58 -13.20
CA ASN A 241 -12.45 -15.29 -13.71
C ASN A 241 -12.35 -15.54 -15.22
N ALA A 242 -11.99 -14.50 -15.99
CA ALA A 242 -11.87 -14.53 -17.44
C ALA A 242 -10.77 -15.50 -17.92
N GLU A 243 -9.64 -15.56 -17.20
CA GLU A 243 -8.54 -16.49 -17.49
C GLU A 243 -8.76 -17.91 -16.95
N GLY A 244 -9.87 -18.16 -16.26
CA GLY A 244 -10.23 -19.50 -15.81
C GLY A 244 -9.75 -19.85 -14.40
N TYR A 245 -9.09 -18.94 -13.69
CA TYR A 245 -8.75 -19.13 -12.28
C TYR A 245 -10.02 -19.10 -11.43
N ARG A 246 -10.05 -19.96 -10.40
CA ARG A 246 -11.23 -20.20 -9.56
C ARG A 246 -10.86 -20.12 -8.09
N GLY A 247 -11.86 -19.81 -7.25
CA GLY A 247 -11.70 -19.79 -5.81
C GLY A 247 -11.39 -21.17 -5.22
N ALA A 248 -11.13 -21.20 -3.92
CA ALA A 248 -10.79 -22.42 -3.19
C ALA A 248 -11.88 -23.52 -3.24
N ASP A 249 -13.13 -23.14 -3.49
CA ASP A 249 -14.30 -24.02 -3.69
C ASP A 249 -14.51 -24.44 -5.16
N ASN A 250 -13.56 -24.09 -6.03
CA ASN A 250 -13.63 -24.29 -7.48
C ASN A 250 -14.80 -23.54 -8.16
N GLN A 251 -15.35 -22.50 -7.50
CA GLN A 251 -16.35 -21.62 -8.09
C GLN A 251 -15.72 -20.36 -8.67
N PRO A 252 -16.42 -19.67 -9.61
CA PRO A 252 -16.05 -18.32 -10.02
C PRO A 252 -15.97 -17.37 -8.82
N LEU A 253 -15.04 -16.42 -8.88
CA LEU A 253 -14.89 -15.38 -7.87
C LEU A 253 -16.08 -14.42 -7.94
N GLN A 254 -16.50 -13.92 -6.78
CA GLN A 254 -17.41 -12.79 -6.71
C GLN A 254 -16.64 -11.53 -7.11
N GLU A 255 -17.14 -10.79 -8.10
CA GLU A 255 -16.51 -9.57 -8.61
C GLU A 255 -17.01 -8.34 -7.82
N ASP A 256 -16.91 -8.41 -6.49
CA ASP A 256 -17.41 -7.41 -5.54
C ASP A 256 -16.34 -6.44 -5.03
N GLY A 257 -15.09 -6.59 -5.49
CA GLY A 257 -13.96 -5.78 -5.06
C GLY A 257 -13.40 -6.13 -3.70
N VAL A 258 -13.74 -7.30 -3.14
CA VAL A 258 -13.24 -7.75 -1.82
C VAL A 258 -12.33 -8.95 -1.95
N TYR A 259 -11.09 -8.82 -1.47
CA TYR A 259 -10.12 -9.91 -1.51
C TYR A 259 -10.33 -10.89 -0.34
N ARG A 260 -11.32 -11.77 -0.46
CA ARG A 260 -11.65 -12.76 0.57
C ARG A 260 -10.68 -13.94 0.56
N LEU A 261 -10.60 -14.69 1.67
CA LEU A 261 -9.81 -15.93 1.75
C LEU A 261 -10.16 -16.94 0.63
N SER A 262 -11.43 -17.03 0.23
CA SER A 262 -11.86 -17.92 -0.87
C SER A 262 -11.20 -17.58 -2.22
N MET A 263 -10.83 -16.32 -2.44
CA MET A 263 -10.15 -15.85 -3.66
C MET A 263 -8.66 -16.17 -3.65
N GLN A 264 -8.03 -16.41 -2.49
CA GLN A 264 -6.58 -16.54 -2.39
C GLN A 264 -6.00 -17.68 -3.24
N ALA A 265 -6.70 -18.81 -3.36
CA ALA A 265 -6.27 -19.90 -4.23
C ALA A 265 -6.17 -19.47 -5.70
N ALA A 266 -7.05 -18.60 -6.19
CA ALA A 266 -6.99 -18.09 -7.55
C ALA A 266 -5.74 -17.23 -7.77
N VAL A 267 -5.41 -16.35 -6.81
CA VAL A 267 -4.22 -15.48 -6.88
C VAL A 267 -2.94 -16.30 -6.85
N ILE A 268 -2.82 -17.27 -5.93
CA ILE A 268 -1.63 -18.12 -5.83
C ILE A 268 -1.43 -18.95 -7.10
N ASN A 269 -2.52 -19.53 -7.64
CA ASN A 269 -2.45 -20.28 -8.88
C ASN A 269 -2.10 -19.40 -10.07
N TYR A 270 -2.60 -18.16 -10.11
CA TYR A 270 -2.20 -17.18 -11.11
C TYR A 270 -0.70 -16.86 -11.01
N GLN A 271 -0.22 -16.57 -9.80
CA GLN A 271 1.20 -16.30 -9.55
C GLN A 271 2.07 -17.47 -10.00
N GLN A 272 1.70 -18.70 -9.63
CA GLN A 272 2.39 -19.91 -10.05
C GLN A 272 2.46 -20.04 -11.58
N ALA A 273 1.33 -19.89 -12.26
CA ALA A 273 1.24 -20.06 -13.71
C ALA A 273 2.04 -18.99 -14.48
N HIS A 274 2.21 -17.82 -13.87
CA HIS A 274 2.92 -16.67 -14.45
C HIS A 274 4.36 -16.50 -13.95
N GLY A 275 4.89 -17.48 -13.20
CA GLY A 275 6.27 -17.44 -12.71
C GLY A 275 6.54 -16.37 -11.66
N LEU A 276 5.50 -15.88 -10.99
CA LEU A 276 5.59 -14.97 -9.84
C LEU A 276 5.76 -15.77 -8.54
N SER A 277 6.27 -15.10 -7.51
CA SER A 277 6.30 -15.64 -6.16
C SER A 277 4.87 -15.93 -5.69
N GLN A 278 4.63 -17.12 -5.15
CA GLN A 278 3.33 -17.60 -4.67
C GLN A 278 2.97 -17.01 -3.30
N THR A 279 3.02 -15.68 -3.19
CA THR A 279 2.86 -15.00 -1.90
C THR A 279 1.41 -14.93 -1.45
N GLY A 280 0.46 -15.14 -2.35
CA GLY A 280 -0.96 -14.90 -2.08
C GLY A 280 -1.29 -13.44 -1.77
N ASP A 281 -0.33 -12.53 -1.94
CA ASP A 281 -0.51 -11.10 -1.87
C ASP A 281 -0.54 -10.55 -3.31
N ILE A 282 -1.43 -9.60 -3.58
CA ILE A 282 -1.46 -8.89 -4.86
C ILE A 282 -0.48 -7.71 -4.74
N ASP A 283 0.80 -8.05 -4.81
CA ASP A 283 1.94 -7.13 -4.75
C ASP A 283 2.13 -6.36 -6.08
N PRO A 284 3.04 -5.37 -6.16
CA PRO A 284 3.23 -4.61 -7.40
C PRO A 284 3.58 -5.46 -8.63
N ALA A 285 4.36 -6.54 -8.45
CA ALA A 285 4.72 -7.45 -9.54
C ALA A 285 3.51 -8.27 -10.02
N THR A 286 2.68 -8.73 -9.08
CA THR A 286 1.43 -9.43 -9.37
C THR A 286 0.45 -8.48 -10.05
N LEU A 287 0.24 -7.28 -9.52
CA LEU A 287 -0.59 -6.24 -10.12
C LEU A 287 -0.18 -5.92 -11.56
N GLN A 288 1.12 -5.79 -11.83
CA GLN A 288 1.62 -5.51 -13.18
C GLN A 288 1.22 -6.59 -14.20
N GLN A 289 1.08 -7.85 -13.77
CA GLN A 289 0.69 -8.95 -14.65
C GLN A 289 -0.83 -9.19 -14.67
N ILE A 290 -1.46 -9.23 -13.50
CA ILE A 290 -2.85 -9.67 -13.28
C ILE A 290 -3.88 -8.57 -13.46
N ALA A 291 -3.51 -7.31 -13.19
CA ALA A 291 -4.41 -6.23 -13.48
C ALA A 291 -4.68 -6.32 -14.98
N PRO A 292 -5.95 -6.32 -15.42
CA PRO A 292 -6.28 -6.46 -16.81
C PRO A 292 -5.44 -5.43 -17.51
N ARG A 293 -4.49 -5.92 -18.31
CA ARG A 293 -3.68 -4.99 -19.06
C ARG A 293 -4.72 -4.23 -19.87
N THR A 294 -4.76 -2.92 -19.74
CA THR A 294 -5.57 -2.12 -20.67
C THR A 294 -5.09 -2.36 -22.13
N PHE A 295 -3.98 -3.10 -22.32
CA PHE A 295 -3.33 -3.47 -23.58
C PHE A 295 -2.68 -4.87 -23.57
N PRO A 296 -2.89 -5.76 -24.57
CA PRO A 296 -2.25 -7.08 -24.63
C PRO A 296 -0.70 -7.02 -24.70
N PRO A 297 0.03 -8.08 -24.30
CA PRO A 297 1.46 -8.22 -24.59
C PRO A 297 1.65 -8.35 -26.10
N GLU A 298 2.50 -7.53 -26.71
CA GLU A 298 3.00 -7.89 -28.05
C GLU A 298 3.90 -9.12 -27.91
N LEU A 299 3.36 -10.26 -28.33
CA LEU A 299 4.09 -11.47 -28.71
C LEU A 299 5.16 -11.12 -29.75
N ASN A 300 6.41 -11.48 -29.45
CA ASN A 300 7.55 -11.67 -30.35
C ASN A 300 7.41 -11.10 -31.77
N ARG A 301 8.09 -9.98 -32.04
CA ARG A 301 8.90 -9.94 -33.26
C ARG A 301 10.26 -10.54 -32.91
N GLU A 302 10.52 -11.72 -33.45
CA GLU A 302 11.84 -12.33 -33.49
C GLU A 302 12.78 -11.41 -34.28
N ASP A 303 13.49 -10.51 -33.60
CA ASP A 303 14.72 -9.93 -34.15
C ASP A 303 15.90 -10.57 -33.43
N HIS A 304 16.45 -11.60 -34.07
CA HIS A 304 17.79 -12.10 -33.82
C HIS A 304 18.82 -11.00 -34.14
N ASN A 305 18.95 -9.96 -33.29
CA ASN A 305 20.11 -9.07 -33.11
C ASN A 305 19.78 -7.78 -32.31
N ALA A 306 19.23 -7.87 -31.09
CA ALA A 306 19.15 -6.70 -30.21
C ALA A 306 19.67 -6.99 -28.80
N THR A 307 20.89 -6.52 -28.56
CA THR A 307 21.52 -6.30 -27.24
C THR A 307 20.61 -5.46 -26.33
N PRO A 308 20.64 -5.61 -24.99
CA PRO A 308 19.86 -4.78 -24.07
C PRO A 308 20.21 -3.29 -24.22
N THR A 309 19.24 -2.45 -24.59
CA THR A 309 19.47 -1.00 -24.75
C THR A 309 18.40 -0.16 -24.05
N TYR A 310 18.63 0.15 -22.78
CA TYR A 310 18.22 1.43 -22.17
C TYR A 310 19.44 2.29 -21.84
N ARG A 311 20.49 2.22 -22.68
CA ARG A 311 21.63 3.15 -22.61
C ARG A 311 21.78 4.06 -23.82
N ASN A 312 20.89 3.98 -24.81
CA ASN A 312 20.96 4.82 -26.02
C ASN A 312 19.57 5.07 -26.62
N LEU A 313 18.87 6.08 -26.12
CA LEU A 313 17.81 6.76 -26.86
C LEU A 313 18.00 8.28 -26.73
N GLN A 314 19.11 8.74 -27.33
CA GLN A 314 19.26 10.10 -27.86
C GLN A 314 18.71 10.18 -29.31
N GLY A 315 17.76 9.31 -29.70
CA GLY A 315 17.47 9.04 -31.11
C GLY A 315 16.00 8.96 -31.56
N ALA A 316 15.00 9.04 -30.67
CA ALA A 316 13.65 9.42 -31.09
C ALA A 316 13.63 10.95 -31.14
N VAL A 317 13.26 11.57 -32.27
CA VAL A 317 13.26 13.04 -32.40
C VAL A 317 12.51 13.61 -31.18
N PRO A 318 13.18 14.29 -30.24
CA PRO A 318 12.48 14.86 -29.10
C PRO A 318 11.43 15.80 -29.66
N SER A 319 10.21 15.78 -29.13
CA SER A 319 9.37 16.96 -29.30
C SER A 319 10.19 18.16 -28.84
N GLN A 320 10.51 19.08 -29.76
CA GLN A 320 11.21 20.32 -29.43
C GLN A 320 10.30 21.29 -28.65
N ASP A 321 9.03 20.92 -28.43
CA ASP A 321 8.11 21.75 -27.70
C ASP A 321 8.53 21.86 -26.23
N PRO A 322 8.74 23.09 -25.70
CA PRO A 322 9.19 23.30 -24.33
C PRO A 322 8.23 22.71 -23.30
N LEU A 323 6.93 22.60 -23.61
CA LEU A 323 5.93 22.04 -22.70
C LEU A 323 6.21 20.56 -22.39
N HIS A 324 6.75 19.80 -23.34
CA HIS A 324 7.05 18.39 -23.09
C HIS A 324 8.16 18.22 -22.05
N ARG A 325 9.26 18.98 -22.21
CA ARG A 325 10.37 18.96 -21.25
C ARG A 325 9.92 19.42 -19.85
N GLN A 326 9.13 20.49 -19.78
CA GLN A 326 8.59 20.99 -18.52
C GLN A 326 7.71 19.95 -17.82
N ALA A 327 6.82 19.28 -18.56
CA ALA A 327 6.00 18.21 -18.04
C ALA A 327 6.83 17.01 -17.54
N GLU A 328 7.87 16.59 -18.28
CA GLU A 328 8.76 15.51 -17.84
C GLU A 328 9.48 15.86 -16.53
N GLU A 329 9.98 17.08 -16.41
CA GLU A 329 10.66 17.57 -15.21
C GLU A 329 9.71 17.60 -13.99
N ASP A 330 8.48 18.08 -14.16
CA ASP A 330 7.50 18.11 -13.08
C ASP A 330 7.00 16.72 -12.70
N VAL A 331 6.77 15.84 -13.67
CA VAL A 331 6.36 14.46 -13.37
C VAL A 331 7.49 13.73 -12.64
N ARG A 332 8.76 13.94 -13.00
CA ARG A 332 9.88 13.39 -12.21
C ARG A 332 9.87 13.87 -10.76
N ARG A 333 9.58 15.15 -10.52
CA ARG A 333 9.45 15.69 -9.14
C ARG A 333 8.24 15.08 -8.42
N LEU A 334 7.12 14.91 -9.12
CA LEU A 334 5.92 14.26 -8.60
C LEU A 334 6.22 12.81 -8.19
N GLU A 335 6.83 12.01 -9.06
CA GLU A 335 7.19 10.62 -8.76
C GLU A 335 8.15 10.55 -7.57
N GLN A 336 9.17 11.41 -7.51
CA GLN A 336 10.07 11.52 -6.36
C GLN A 336 9.33 11.86 -5.07
N SER A 337 8.33 12.76 -5.12
CA SER A 337 7.49 13.08 -3.96
C SER A 337 6.61 11.92 -3.50
N LEU A 338 6.36 10.97 -4.41
CA LEU A 338 5.63 9.72 -4.15
C LEU A 338 6.58 8.55 -3.83
N GLY A 339 7.90 8.77 -3.79
CA GLY A 339 8.90 7.72 -3.53
C GLY A 339 9.07 6.72 -4.67
N ARG A 340 8.73 7.09 -5.90
CA ARG A 340 8.76 6.23 -7.09
C ARG A 340 9.83 6.68 -8.09
N ASP A 341 10.36 5.73 -8.86
CA ASP A 341 11.21 6.01 -10.01
C ASP A 341 10.35 6.38 -11.23
N TYR A 342 10.92 7.16 -12.13
CA TYR A 342 10.26 7.55 -13.38
C TYR A 342 10.23 6.37 -14.35
N ASP A 343 9.03 5.95 -14.76
CA ASP A 343 8.78 4.81 -15.63
C ASP A 343 8.03 5.20 -16.92
N ASP A 344 7.60 4.19 -17.69
CA ASP A 344 6.86 4.43 -18.94
C ASP A 344 5.47 5.06 -18.72
N ASN A 345 4.83 4.87 -17.55
CA ASN A 345 3.61 5.58 -17.20
C ASN A 345 3.91 7.04 -16.88
N SER A 346 5.02 7.32 -16.19
CA SER A 346 5.49 8.68 -15.96
C SER A 346 5.77 9.41 -17.29
N ALA A 347 6.29 8.69 -18.29
CA ALA A 347 6.46 9.21 -19.66
C ALA A 347 5.13 9.51 -20.36
N ARG A 348 4.15 8.61 -20.28
CA ARG A 348 2.80 8.84 -20.83
C ARG A 348 2.09 10.01 -20.14
N LEU A 349 2.18 10.08 -18.81
CA LEU A 349 1.64 11.18 -18.01
C LEU A 349 2.25 12.52 -18.46
N ALA A 350 3.58 12.60 -18.58
CA ALA A 350 4.27 13.81 -19.03
C ALA A 350 3.86 14.24 -20.45
N ALA A 351 3.85 13.31 -21.40
CA ALA A 351 3.48 13.61 -22.79
C ALA A 351 2.03 14.07 -22.93
N SER A 352 1.10 13.40 -22.24
CA SER A 352 -0.32 13.75 -22.22
C SER A 352 -0.59 15.08 -21.49
N SER A 353 0.14 15.36 -20.40
CA SER A 353 0.10 16.66 -19.72
C SER A 353 0.58 17.81 -20.62
N ALA A 354 1.65 17.59 -21.40
CA ALA A 354 2.15 18.58 -22.34
C ALA A 354 1.14 18.88 -23.47
N HIS A 355 0.54 17.84 -24.04
CA HIS A 355 -0.54 17.98 -25.02
C HIS A 355 -1.75 18.71 -24.42
N LEU A 356 -2.18 18.34 -23.20
CA LEU A 356 -3.30 18.97 -22.51
C LEU A 356 -3.10 20.46 -22.28
N ALA A 357 -1.90 20.83 -21.80
CA ALA A 357 -1.53 22.22 -21.60
C ALA A 357 -1.70 23.01 -22.89
N LYS A 358 -1.12 22.51 -23.99
CA LYS A 358 -1.18 23.17 -25.29
C LYS A 358 -2.60 23.29 -25.82
N ALA A 359 -3.38 22.22 -25.73
CA ALA A 359 -4.76 22.17 -26.19
C ALA A 359 -5.67 23.16 -25.43
N ASN A 360 -5.33 23.47 -24.18
CA ASN A 360 -6.05 24.44 -23.34
C ASN A 360 -5.39 25.83 -23.33
N GLY A 361 -4.46 26.09 -24.25
CA GLY A 361 -3.86 27.41 -24.44
C GLY A 361 -2.82 27.80 -23.38
N LEU A 362 -2.36 26.87 -22.55
CA LEU A 362 -1.21 27.10 -21.67
C LEU A 362 0.06 27.22 -22.53
N THR A 363 0.95 28.10 -22.09
CA THR A 363 2.21 28.44 -22.78
C THR A 363 3.45 27.97 -22.04
N GLN A 364 3.28 27.55 -20.78
CA GLN A 364 4.28 26.92 -19.92
C GLN A 364 3.60 25.94 -18.96
N ILE A 365 4.38 25.03 -18.37
CA ILE A 365 3.96 24.15 -17.27
C ILE A 365 4.89 24.43 -16.09
N ASP A 366 4.30 24.89 -14.99
CA ASP A 366 5.01 25.15 -13.73
C ASP A 366 4.77 24.03 -12.71
N HIS A 367 3.62 23.35 -12.80
CA HIS A 367 3.29 22.21 -11.95
C HIS A 367 2.48 21.14 -12.69
N VAL A 368 2.78 19.87 -12.42
CA VAL A 368 1.90 18.72 -12.66
C VAL A 368 1.55 18.09 -11.31
N VAL A 369 0.26 18.13 -10.94
CA VAL A 369 -0.21 17.69 -9.62
C VAL A 369 -1.40 16.76 -9.74
N LEU A 370 -1.58 15.91 -8.73
CA LEU A 370 -2.70 14.97 -8.63
C LEU A 370 -3.84 15.57 -7.81
N SER A 371 -5.08 15.18 -8.10
CA SER A 371 -6.25 15.57 -7.31
C SER A 371 -6.09 15.17 -5.85
N ASN A 372 -6.44 16.08 -4.95
CA ASN A 372 -6.71 15.72 -3.56
C ASN A 372 -8.07 15.03 -3.47
N GLN A 373 -8.25 14.23 -2.44
CA GLN A 373 -9.53 13.58 -2.18
C GLN A 373 -10.59 14.62 -1.81
N THR A 374 -11.74 14.57 -2.48
CA THR A 374 -12.95 15.33 -2.17
C THR A 374 -14.16 14.40 -2.15
N ALA A 375 -15.35 14.91 -1.85
CA ALA A 375 -16.57 14.10 -1.88
C ALA A 375 -16.93 13.55 -3.28
N ALA A 376 -16.43 14.16 -4.35
CA ALA A 376 -16.79 13.80 -5.73
C ALA A 376 -15.60 13.28 -6.56
N VAL A 377 -14.37 13.38 -6.04
CA VAL A 377 -13.13 13.05 -6.76
C VAL A 377 -12.17 12.35 -5.82
N GLY A 378 -11.69 11.17 -6.22
CA GLY A 378 -10.69 10.39 -5.51
C GLY A 378 -9.31 11.07 -5.52
N LYS A 379 -8.47 10.73 -4.53
CA LYS A 379 -7.07 11.14 -4.54
C LYS A 379 -6.38 10.56 -5.78
N GLY A 380 -5.75 11.39 -6.59
CA GLY A 380 -5.09 10.96 -7.83
C GLY A 380 -6.00 10.60 -9.00
N GLU A 381 -7.32 10.74 -8.87
CA GLU A 381 -8.27 10.50 -9.98
C GLU A 381 -8.02 11.41 -11.18
N ASN A 382 -7.69 12.68 -10.93
CA ASN A 382 -7.36 13.65 -11.98
C ASN A 382 -5.92 14.13 -11.86
N VAL A 383 -5.30 14.39 -13.02
CA VAL A 383 -4.05 15.12 -13.12
C VAL A 383 -4.35 16.55 -13.57
N PHE A 384 -3.74 17.52 -12.89
CA PHE A 384 -3.83 18.93 -13.21
C PHE A 384 -2.47 19.40 -13.74
N VAL A 385 -2.54 20.22 -14.79
CA VAL A 385 -1.39 20.93 -15.35
C VAL A 385 -1.61 22.42 -15.11
N VAL A 386 -0.68 23.05 -14.43
CA VAL A 386 -0.83 24.43 -13.93
C VAL A 386 0.27 25.32 -14.47
N GLN A 387 -0.11 26.51 -14.91
CA GLN A 387 0.76 27.64 -15.25
C GLN A 387 0.57 28.74 -14.20
N GLY A 388 1.66 29.11 -13.52
CA GLY A 388 1.71 30.00 -12.37
C GLY A 388 1.80 29.27 -11.03
N ALA A 389 2.07 30.03 -9.96
CA ALA A 389 2.16 29.47 -8.61
C ALA A 389 0.80 28.94 -8.11
N LEU A 390 0.81 27.79 -7.43
CA LEU A 390 -0.41 27.11 -6.94
C LEU A 390 -1.24 27.96 -5.96
N ASP A 391 -0.61 28.87 -5.23
CA ASP A 391 -1.26 29.78 -4.28
C ASP A 391 -1.69 31.12 -4.90
N ASN A 392 -1.36 31.35 -6.18
CA ASN A 392 -1.81 32.52 -6.92
C ASN A 392 -3.18 32.24 -7.56
N PRO A 393 -4.26 32.96 -7.20
CA PRO A 393 -5.60 32.73 -7.78
C PRO A 393 -5.69 33.04 -9.27
N ALA A 394 -4.69 33.71 -9.86
CA ALA A 394 -4.60 33.97 -11.29
C ALA A 394 -3.86 32.88 -12.10
N HIS A 395 -3.54 31.73 -11.49
CA HIS A 395 -2.96 30.61 -12.24
C HIS A 395 -3.92 30.09 -13.30
N LEU A 396 -3.37 29.60 -14.42
CA LEU A 396 -4.14 28.89 -15.44
C LEU A 396 -4.00 27.39 -15.19
N MET A 397 -5.09 26.65 -15.36
CA MET A 397 -5.06 25.20 -15.19
C MET A 397 -5.86 24.48 -16.27
N ALA A 398 -5.42 23.28 -16.59
CA ALA A 398 -6.18 22.28 -17.31
C ALA A 398 -6.11 20.95 -16.54
N HIS A 399 -7.11 20.09 -16.72
CA HIS A 399 -7.09 18.76 -16.11
C HIS A 399 -7.63 17.70 -17.06
N MET A 400 -7.24 16.46 -16.80
CA MET A 400 -7.85 15.26 -17.38
C MET A 400 -7.84 14.16 -16.32
N LYS A 401 -8.57 13.07 -16.56
CA LYS A 401 -8.42 11.89 -15.71
C LYS A 401 -7.00 11.36 -15.82
N THR A 402 -6.41 11.00 -14.69
CA THR A 402 -5.08 10.38 -14.66
C THR A 402 -5.07 9.09 -15.49
N SER A 403 -6.19 8.38 -15.51
CA SER A 403 -6.40 7.20 -16.37
C SER A 403 -6.27 7.50 -17.86
N ASP A 404 -6.77 8.65 -18.33
CA ASP A 404 -6.74 9.02 -19.74
C ASP A 404 -5.31 9.43 -20.13
N ALA A 405 -4.62 10.14 -19.22
CA ALA A 405 -3.25 10.58 -19.41
C ALA A 405 -2.27 9.41 -19.64
N ILE A 406 -2.40 8.34 -18.84
CA ILE A 406 -1.50 7.17 -18.90
C ILE A 406 -1.96 6.12 -19.91
N ALA A 407 -3.20 6.19 -20.41
CA ALA A 407 -3.69 5.30 -21.45
C ALA A 407 -3.24 5.74 -22.86
N GLN A 408 -2.90 7.01 -23.05
CA GLN A 408 -2.46 7.53 -24.33
C GLN A 408 -0.95 7.26 -24.55
N PRO A 409 -0.55 6.61 -25.67
CA PRO A 409 0.86 6.42 -26.00
C PRO A 409 1.63 7.74 -26.12
N VAL A 410 2.90 7.73 -25.73
CA VAL A 410 3.77 8.93 -25.75
C VAL A 410 3.81 9.51 -27.15
N GLU A 411 4.03 8.69 -28.17
CA GLU A 411 4.17 9.10 -29.58
C GLU A 411 2.91 9.81 -30.07
N GLN A 412 1.73 9.34 -29.64
CA GLN A 412 0.46 9.93 -30.02
C GLN A 412 0.28 11.32 -29.38
N SER A 413 0.53 11.44 -28.08
CA SER A 413 0.48 12.74 -27.38
C SER A 413 1.47 13.74 -27.96
N LEU A 414 2.69 13.29 -28.29
CA LEU A 414 3.71 14.14 -28.91
C LEU A 414 3.37 14.55 -30.34
N SER A 415 2.80 13.66 -31.15
CA SER A 415 2.34 14.00 -32.50
C SER A 415 1.22 15.04 -32.47
N GLN A 416 0.27 14.91 -31.53
CA GLN A 416 -0.82 15.87 -31.34
C GLN A 416 -0.27 17.23 -30.86
N LEU A 417 0.64 17.21 -29.89
CA LEU A 417 1.33 18.41 -29.41
C LEU A 417 2.06 19.14 -30.55
N GLN A 418 2.81 18.42 -31.38
CA GLN A 418 3.51 19.00 -32.53
C GLN A 418 2.55 19.66 -33.53
N THR A 419 1.45 18.98 -33.87
CA THR A 419 0.44 19.49 -34.81
C THR A 419 -0.22 20.77 -34.29
N LEU A 420 -0.54 20.83 -33.01
CA LEU A 420 -1.07 22.04 -32.36
C LEU A 420 -0.05 23.18 -32.40
N SER A 421 1.23 22.89 -32.10
CA SER A 421 2.30 23.89 -32.10
C SER A 421 2.61 24.42 -33.51
N GLU A 422 2.49 23.62 -34.56
CA GLU A 422 2.61 24.07 -35.94
C GLU A 422 1.42 24.94 -36.37
N THR A 423 0.21 24.50 -36.05
CA THR A 423 -1.02 25.23 -36.39
C THR A 423 -1.03 26.61 -35.74
N GLN A 424 -0.65 26.70 -34.45
CA GLN A 424 -0.58 27.98 -33.75
C GLN A 424 0.50 28.92 -34.32
N ARG A 425 1.66 28.38 -34.72
CA ARG A 425 2.72 29.15 -35.39
C ARG A 425 2.26 29.71 -36.74
N GLN A 426 1.54 28.93 -37.54
CA GLN A 426 1.00 29.37 -38.82
C GLN A 426 -0.06 30.48 -38.64
N GLN A 427 -0.94 30.35 -37.66
CA GLN A 427 -1.94 31.37 -37.35
C GLN A 427 -1.31 32.69 -36.89
N GLN A 428 -0.28 32.63 -36.03
CA GLN A 428 0.45 33.83 -35.60
C GLN A 428 1.17 34.52 -36.75
N ALA A 429 1.80 33.76 -37.65
CA ALA A 429 2.46 34.31 -38.83
C ALA A 429 1.45 35.01 -39.77
N GLN A 430 0.25 34.43 -39.97
CA GLN A 430 -0.81 35.06 -40.77
C GLN A 430 -1.39 36.32 -40.11
N GLN A 431 -1.52 36.35 -38.78
CA GLN A 431 -1.97 37.54 -38.07
C GLN A 431 -0.94 38.68 -38.13
N GLN A 432 0.35 38.36 -37.99
CA GLN A 432 1.42 39.35 -38.16
C GLN A 432 1.50 39.90 -39.58
N SER A 433 1.33 39.06 -40.60
CA SER A 433 1.32 39.55 -41.99
C SER A 433 0.11 40.46 -42.26
N GLN A 434 -1.08 40.13 -41.75
CA GLN A 434 -2.27 40.99 -41.88
C GLN A 434 -2.14 42.32 -41.12
N GLN A 435 -1.49 42.33 -39.95
CA GLN A 435 -1.22 43.56 -39.20
C GLN A 435 -0.17 44.44 -39.89
N GLN A 436 0.87 43.85 -40.50
CA GLN A 436 1.85 44.58 -41.30
C GLN A 436 1.23 45.18 -42.57
N ASP A 437 0.36 44.43 -43.25
CA ASP A 437 -0.38 44.94 -44.43
C ASP A 437 -1.32 46.10 -44.03
N GLN A 438 -2.04 46.00 -42.91
CA GLN A 438 -2.88 47.11 -42.42
C GLN A 438 -2.05 48.35 -42.02
N GLN A 439 -0.86 48.19 -41.44
CA GLN A 439 0.02 49.31 -41.11
C GLN A 439 0.64 49.96 -42.35
N GLN A 440 0.94 49.20 -43.40
CA GLN A 440 1.41 49.75 -44.68
C GLN A 440 0.30 50.49 -45.46
N LEU A 441 -0.94 50.01 -45.41
CA LEU A 441 -2.11 50.68 -46.00
C LEU A 441 -2.54 51.97 -45.27
N SER A 442 -2.08 52.16 -44.02
CA SER A 442 -2.39 53.31 -43.17
C SER A 442 -1.32 54.41 -43.20
N ALA A 443 -0.22 54.21 -43.94
CA ALA A 443 0.84 55.21 -44.08
C ALA A 443 0.37 56.37 -44.98
N PRO A 444 0.37 57.64 -44.51
CA PRO A 444 -0.10 58.76 -45.31
C PRO A 444 0.82 58.98 -46.52
N GLN A 445 0.24 58.91 -47.72
CA GLN A 445 0.91 59.30 -48.96
C GLN A 445 1.28 60.80 -48.87
N HIS A 446 2.55 61.08 -48.57
CA HIS A 446 3.12 62.41 -48.78
C HIS A 446 3.11 62.69 -50.28
N ARG A 447 2.10 63.43 -50.73
CA ARG A 447 2.04 64.00 -52.06
C ARG A 447 3.07 65.13 -52.13
N MET A 448 4.20 64.87 -52.78
CA MET A 448 5.00 65.94 -53.38
C MET A 448 4.17 66.57 -54.50
N VAL A 449 3.82 67.85 -54.38
CA VAL A 449 4.26 68.98 -55.21
C VAL A 449 3.90 70.27 -54.49
#